data_AF-A0A4R0RCP9-F1
#
_entry.id   AF-A0A4R0RCP9-F1
#
_cell.length_a   1.000
_cell.length_b   1.000
_cell.length_c   1.000
_cell.angle_alpha   90.00
_cell.angle_beta   90.00
_cell.angle_gamma   90.00
#
_symmetry.space_group_name_H-M   'P 1'
#
loop_
_entity.id
_entity.type
_entity.pdbx_description
1 polymer ?
#
loop_
_entity_poly.entity_id
_entity_poly.type
_entity_poly.pdbx_seq_one_letter_code
_entity_poly.pdbx_strand_id
1 'polypeptide(L)'
;MSSTQDQIASVSEQTTTVIGELKPHPDFFFDDLYVAIEETLFKVSKRDFENNSEVFKTMYSIPVPEGSNADGSCRQNPLKLSGATADEFTQLLKVMYPSHHGKASVLSAPQWQSVLKLANLWDFQVTRRTAITHLQPVVAEMTPQEALVMARRHDVDKWLVDAVEVMAKRAEPMGMDDVNVIGVEDALRVANVREQAMNILKSSSIVSGWVDWKERSALKFRPTIKAVFGIGGNGSSTSPSNVAE
;
A
#
# COMPACT_ATOMS: atom_id res chain seq x y z
N MET A 1 65.67 28.76 51.61
CA MET A 1 66.01 27.33 51.55
C MET A 1 64.89 26.55 52.20
N SER A 2 64.36 25.57 51.47
CA SER A 2 63.57 24.40 51.95
C SER A 2 62.25 24.66 52.68
N SER A 3 61.06 24.32 52.16
CA SER A 3 60.50 23.02 51.72
C SER A 3 59.56 22.43 52.79
N THR A 4 58.54 21.70 52.32
CA THR A 4 57.53 20.86 53.02
C THR A 4 56.15 21.54 53.10
N GLN A 5 55.27 21.40 52.10
CA GLN A 5 54.49 20.21 51.68
C GLN A 5 53.36 19.89 52.68
N ASP A 6 52.10 20.10 52.26
CA ASP A 6 51.01 19.12 52.35
C ASP A 6 49.70 19.71 51.79
N GLN A 7 49.53 19.57 50.48
CA GLN A 7 48.22 19.54 49.84
C GLN A 7 47.80 18.07 49.74
N ILE A 8 46.97 17.61 50.67
CA ILE A 8 46.24 16.34 50.51
C ILE A 8 44.94 16.66 49.78
N ALA A 9 44.86 16.13 48.57
CA ALA A 9 43.69 16.17 47.70
C ALA A 9 42.49 15.53 48.40
N SER A 10 41.38 16.28 48.50
CA SER A 10 40.08 15.69 48.81
C SER A 10 39.56 15.05 47.51
N VAL A 11 39.80 13.75 47.36
CA VAL A 11 39.19 12.92 46.33
C VAL A 11 37.70 12.83 46.66
N SER A 12 36.87 13.46 45.82
CA SER A 12 35.42 13.26 45.87
C SER A 12 35.11 11.85 45.37
N GLU A 13 34.74 10.97 46.30
CA GLU A 13 34.20 9.65 46.00
C GLU A 13 32.92 9.82 45.17
N GLN A 14 32.99 9.46 43.88
CA GLN A 14 31.81 9.26 43.06
C GLN A 14 31.17 7.94 43.48
N THR A 15 30.14 8.03 44.32
CA THR A 15 29.31 6.89 44.73
C THR A 15 28.68 6.29 43.48
N THR A 16 29.25 5.17 43.01
CA THR A 16 28.65 4.37 41.95
C THR A 16 27.48 3.62 42.56
N THR A 17 26.28 4.17 42.39
CA THR A 17 25.04 3.53 42.82
C THR A 17 24.88 2.23 42.04
N VAL A 18 25.03 1.10 42.74
CA VAL A 18 24.80 -0.23 42.17
C VAL A 18 23.30 -0.37 41.90
N ILE A 19 22.90 -0.17 40.65
CA ILE A 19 21.53 -0.38 40.21
C ILE A 19 21.32 -1.90 40.21
N GLY A 20 20.36 -2.40 41.01
CA GLY A 20 20.00 -3.83 41.01
C GLY A 20 19.52 -4.31 39.64
N GLU A 21 19.50 -5.62 39.43
CA GLU A 21 19.07 -6.24 38.16
C GLU A 21 17.64 -5.81 37.79
N LEU A 22 17.52 -5.02 36.72
CA LEU A 22 16.25 -4.50 36.22
C LEU A 22 15.55 -5.56 35.37
N LYS A 23 14.27 -5.82 35.66
CA LYS A 23 13.44 -6.73 34.86
C LYS A 23 12.63 -5.95 33.82
N PRO A 24 12.58 -6.38 32.56
CA PRO A 24 11.76 -5.75 31.54
C PRO A 24 10.27 -5.86 31.92
N HIS A 25 9.51 -4.79 31.66
CA HIS A 25 8.06 -4.82 31.86
C HIS A 25 7.42 -5.68 30.77
N PRO A 26 6.52 -6.64 31.09
CA PRO A 26 5.96 -7.57 30.10
C PRO A 26 5.26 -6.87 28.92
N ASP A 27 4.53 -5.78 29.18
CA ASP A 27 3.75 -5.08 28.16
C ASP A 27 4.42 -3.84 27.53
N PHE A 28 5.43 -3.28 28.21
CA PHE A 28 6.02 -1.97 27.90
C PHE A 28 7.55 -2.08 27.78
N PHE A 29 8.00 -3.15 27.14
CA PHE A 29 9.38 -3.37 26.74
C PHE A 29 9.36 -3.84 25.29
N PHE A 30 9.52 -2.89 24.36
CA PHE A 30 9.31 -3.13 22.94
C PHE A 30 10.63 -3.50 22.26
N ASP A 31 10.56 -4.44 21.32
CA ASP A 31 11.69 -4.79 20.47
C ASP A 31 11.87 -3.77 19.33
N ASP A 32 13.13 -3.44 19.09
CA ASP A 32 13.54 -2.67 17.93
C ASP A 32 13.56 -3.55 16.68
N LEU A 33 13.22 -2.93 15.55
CA LEU A 33 13.34 -3.51 14.22
C LEU A 33 14.24 -2.62 13.35
N TYR A 34 15.31 -3.22 12.83
CA TYR A 34 16.23 -2.58 11.89
C TYR A 34 15.83 -2.93 10.46
N VAL A 35 15.41 -1.94 9.68
CA VAL A 35 14.97 -2.11 8.29
C VAL A 35 15.94 -1.42 7.35
N ALA A 36 16.45 -2.12 6.35
CA ALA A 36 17.32 -1.57 5.32
C ALA A 36 16.56 -1.46 3.99
N ILE A 37 16.54 -0.26 3.42
CA ILE A 37 15.98 0.05 2.10
C ILE A 37 17.00 0.93 1.38
N GLU A 38 17.43 0.51 0.18
CA GLU A 38 18.55 1.11 -0.54
C GLU A 38 19.80 1.20 0.38
N GLU A 39 20.49 2.34 0.45
CA GLU A 39 21.59 2.55 1.40
C GLU A 39 21.13 3.12 2.77
N THR A 40 19.82 3.19 3.03
CA THR A 40 19.28 3.80 4.25
C THR A 40 18.85 2.75 5.27
N LEU A 41 19.29 2.93 6.51
CA LEU A 41 18.90 2.08 7.65
C LEU A 41 17.92 2.82 8.55
N PHE A 42 16.75 2.22 8.75
CA PHE A 42 15.70 2.69 9.63
C PHE A 42 15.68 1.85 10.91
N LYS A 43 15.32 2.48 12.02
CA LYS A 43 15.07 1.83 13.30
C LYS A 43 13.67 2.18 13.77
N VAL A 44 12.81 1.17 13.86
CA VAL A 44 11.37 1.30 14.16
C VAL A 44 10.95 0.25 15.19
N SER A 45 9.71 0.28 15.67
CA SER A 45 9.23 -0.74 16.61
C SER A 45 8.75 -1.97 15.85
N LYS A 46 9.27 -3.15 16.23
CA LYS A 46 8.90 -4.44 15.62
C LYS A 46 7.40 -4.71 15.77
N ARG A 47 6.87 -4.41 16.96
CA ARG A 47 5.47 -4.62 17.34
C ARG A 47 4.50 -3.90 16.40
N ASP A 48 4.84 -2.72 15.91
CA ASP A 48 3.95 -1.97 15.00
C ASP A 48 3.87 -2.62 13.62
N PHE A 49 4.96 -3.24 13.15
CA PHE A 49 4.97 -3.98 11.89
C PHE A 49 4.11 -5.25 12.01
N GLU A 50 4.31 -6.03 13.08
CA GLU A 50 3.52 -7.25 13.34
C GLU A 50 2.03 -6.96 13.56
N ASN A 51 1.69 -5.87 14.26
CA ASN A 51 0.29 -5.52 14.52
C ASN A 51 -0.45 -5.00 13.29
N ASN A 52 0.26 -4.38 12.35
CA ASN A 52 -0.38 -3.72 11.20
C ASN A 52 -0.24 -4.50 9.88
N SER A 53 0.54 -5.58 9.84
CA SER A 53 0.75 -6.42 8.65
C SER A 53 0.86 -7.90 9.02
N GLU A 54 -0.02 -8.71 8.41
CA GLU A 54 -0.01 -10.17 8.59
C GLU A 54 1.23 -10.82 7.96
N VAL A 55 1.83 -10.20 6.94
CA VAL A 55 3.10 -10.64 6.35
C VAL A 55 4.21 -10.59 7.39
N PHE A 56 4.38 -9.45 8.08
CA PHE A 56 5.42 -9.32 9.10
C PHE A 56 5.14 -10.19 10.33
N LYS A 57 3.88 -10.25 10.77
CA LYS A 57 3.48 -11.13 11.87
C LYS A 57 3.79 -12.60 11.58
N THR A 58 3.47 -13.06 10.36
CA THR A 58 3.78 -14.43 9.92
C THR A 58 5.29 -14.64 9.84
N MET A 59 6.02 -13.71 9.22
CA MET A 59 7.48 -13.76 9.10
C MET A 59 8.17 -13.96 10.46
N TYR A 60 7.76 -13.21 11.48
CA TYR A 60 8.37 -13.28 12.80
C TYR A 60 7.81 -14.37 13.73
N SER A 61 6.73 -15.04 13.33
CA SER A 61 6.23 -16.23 14.03
C SER A 61 7.07 -17.49 13.76
N ILE A 62 7.89 -17.47 12.71
CA ILE A 62 8.73 -18.61 12.31
C ILE A 62 9.95 -18.68 13.25
N PRO A 63 10.22 -19.83 13.90
CA PRO A 63 11.38 -19.99 14.75
C PRO A 63 12.69 -19.77 13.99
N VAL A 64 13.60 -19.00 14.59
CA VAL A 64 14.94 -18.79 14.03
C VAL A 64 15.82 -20.01 14.36
N PRO A 65 16.56 -20.56 13.38
CA PRO A 65 17.49 -21.67 13.62
C PRO A 65 18.51 -21.34 14.71
N GLU A 66 18.91 -22.35 15.48
CA GLU A 66 19.94 -22.18 16.53
C GLU A 66 21.23 -21.60 15.95
N GLY A 67 21.79 -20.60 16.63
CA GLY A 67 23.01 -19.90 16.21
C GLY A 67 22.81 -18.83 15.13
N SER A 68 21.58 -18.58 14.68
CA SER A 68 21.25 -17.50 13.73
C SER A 68 20.54 -16.33 14.43
N ASN A 69 20.67 -15.15 13.85
CA ASN A 69 19.93 -13.96 14.29
C ASN A 69 18.65 -13.82 13.49
N ALA A 70 17.55 -13.40 14.14
CA ALA A 70 16.35 -13.00 13.43
C ALA A 70 16.65 -11.84 12.47
N ASP A 71 16.00 -11.81 11.31
CA ASP A 71 16.08 -10.66 10.40
C ASP A 71 15.62 -9.39 11.11
N GLY A 72 16.38 -8.31 10.95
CA GLY A 72 16.07 -7.02 11.56
C GLY A 72 16.39 -6.91 13.04
N SER A 73 17.07 -7.88 13.65
CA SER A 73 17.40 -7.86 15.08
C SER A 73 18.48 -6.83 15.46
N CYS A 74 19.35 -6.46 14.52
CA CYS A 74 20.42 -5.50 14.79
C CYS A 74 20.91 -4.81 13.51
N ARG A 75 21.78 -3.80 13.68
CA ARG A 75 22.39 -3.06 12.57
C ARG A 75 23.20 -3.95 11.61
N GLN A 76 23.81 -5.02 12.12
CA GLN A 76 24.60 -5.97 11.34
C GLN A 76 23.74 -7.01 10.61
N ASN A 77 22.50 -7.21 11.06
CA ASN A 77 21.52 -8.11 10.44
C ASN A 77 20.16 -7.40 10.23
N PRO A 78 20.09 -6.35 9.38
CA PRO A 78 18.86 -5.64 9.15
C PRO A 78 17.91 -6.45 8.25
N LEU A 79 16.61 -6.24 8.42
CA LEU A 79 15.59 -6.73 7.51
C LEU A 79 15.69 -5.92 6.21
N LYS A 80 16.16 -6.57 5.13
CA LYS A 80 16.31 -5.93 3.82
C LYS A 80 14.99 -6.00 3.07
N LEU A 81 14.38 -4.85 2.78
CA LEU A 81 13.17 -4.77 1.98
C LEU A 81 13.47 -4.20 0.60
N SER A 82 13.00 -4.88 -0.45
CA SER A 82 13.13 -4.46 -1.85
C SER A 82 11.81 -3.92 -2.40
N GLY A 83 11.86 -3.17 -3.51
CA GLY A 83 10.68 -2.64 -4.20
C GLY A 83 10.18 -1.28 -3.67
N ALA A 84 10.93 -0.67 -2.76
CA ALA A 84 10.67 0.64 -2.16
C ALA A 84 11.93 1.51 -2.24
N THR A 85 11.75 2.83 -2.32
CA THR A 85 12.83 3.79 -2.04
C THR A 85 12.79 4.25 -0.58
N ALA A 86 13.89 4.82 -0.09
CA ALA A 86 13.96 5.37 1.26
C ALA A 86 12.93 6.51 1.49
N ASP A 87 12.65 7.32 0.45
CA ASP A 87 11.63 8.38 0.55
C ASP A 87 10.21 7.81 0.62
N GLU A 88 9.88 6.81 -0.22
CA GLU A 88 8.58 6.14 -0.18
C GLU A 88 8.33 5.51 1.20
N PHE A 89 9.35 4.84 1.76
CA PHE A 89 9.27 4.25 3.09
C PHE A 89 9.10 5.30 4.18
N THR A 90 9.77 6.44 4.06
CA THR A 90 9.59 7.57 4.97
C THR A 90 8.14 8.05 4.99
N GLN A 91 7.45 8.09 3.84
CA GLN A 91 6.03 8.45 3.81
C GLN A 91 5.14 7.41 4.52
N LEU A 92 5.45 6.11 4.37
CA LEU A 92 4.75 5.05 5.10
C LEU A 92 4.92 5.24 6.62
N LEU A 93 6.15 5.47 7.08
CA LEU A 93 6.44 5.68 8.50
C LEU A 93 5.74 6.91 9.06
N LYS A 94 5.62 8.01 8.29
CA LYS A 94 4.85 9.18 8.73
C LYS A 94 3.39 8.88 9.04
N VAL A 95 2.80 7.93 8.31
CA VAL A 95 1.42 7.49 8.55
C VAL A 95 1.34 6.53 9.73
N MET A 96 2.33 5.65 9.90
CA MET A 96 2.40 4.71 11.04
C MET A 96 2.72 5.40 12.38
N TYR A 97 3.46 6.51 12.35
CA TYR A 97 3.97 7.20 13.55
C TYR A 97 3.57 8.69 13.62
N PRO A 98 2.26 9.04 13.67
CA PRO A 98 1.82 10.44 13.58
C PRO A 98 2.39 11.36 14.68
N SER A 99 2.60 10.82 15.89
CA SER A 99 3.13 11.56 17.05
C SER A 99 4.59 12.01 16.87
N HIS A 100 5.38 11.29 16.06
CA HIS A 100 6.81 11.57 15.86
C HIS A 100 7.07 12.66 14.82
N HIS A 101 6.04 13.15 14.14
CA HIS A 101 6.16 14.12 13.04
C HIS A 101 5.50 15.47 13.32
N GLY A 102 5.07 15.74 14.57
CA GLY A 102 4.40 17.00 14.94
C GLY A 102 3.07 17.19 14.18
N LYS A 103 2.40 18.34 14.35
CA LYS A 103 1.11 18.63 13.69
C LYS A 103 1.20 18.44 12.17
N ALA A 104 0.76 17.27 11.72
CA ALA A 104 0.27 16.91 10.40
C ALA A 104 1.02 17.55 9.22
N SER A 105 2.13 16.94 8.77
CA SER A 105 2.47 17.06 7.36
C SER A 105 1.34 16.40 6.58
N VAL A 106 0.44 17.20 6.00
CA VAL A 106 -0.54 16.68 5.05
C VAL A 106 0.26 16.10 3.89
N LEU A 107 0.25 14.78 3.73
CA LEU A 107 0.93 14.13 2.61
C LEU A 107 0.29 14.63 1.31
N SER A 108 1.12 14.93 0.31
CA SER A 108 0.68 15.24 -1.05
C SER A 108 0.12 13.98 -1.73
N ALA A 109 -0.57 14.14 -2.87
CA ALA A 109 -1.10 13.00 -3.60
C ALA A 109 0.01 11.99 -3.97
N PRO A 110 1.16 12.37 -4.56
CA PRO A 110 2.25 11.41 -4.84
C PRO A 110 2.79 10.69 -3.59
N GLN A 111 2.83 11.37 -2.44
CA GLN A 111 3.25 10.76 -1.18
C GLN A 111 2.23 9.73 -0.71
N TRP A 112 0.93 10.01 -0.81
CA TRP A 112 -0.12 9.02 -0.54
C TRP A 112 -0.08 7.83 -1.51
N GLN A 113 0.30 8.04 -2.79
CA GLN A 113 0.49 6.94 -3.74
C GLN A 113 1.65 6.04 -3.29
N SER A 114 2.72 6.62 -2.77
CA SER A 114 3.86 5.88 -2.19
C SER A 114 3.41 5.04 -0.99
N VAL A 115 2.63 5.63 -0.09
CA VAL A 115 2.03 4.92 1.06
C VAL A 115 1.14 3.77 0.57
N LEU A 116 0.26 4.00 -0.41
CA LEU A 116 -0.62 2.98 -0.95
C LEU A 116 0.15 1.83 -1.62
N LYS A 117 1.18 2.16 -2.40
CA LYS A 117 2.08 1.18 -3.02
C LYS A 117 2.71 0.26 -1.97
N LEU A 118 3.33 0.83 -0.95
CA LEU A 118 4.02 0.03 0.08
C LEU A 118 3.04 -0.73 0.99
N ALA A 119 1.87 -0.14 1.27
CA ALA A 119 0.83 -0.81 2.02
C ALA A 119 0.27 -2.03 1.28
N ASN A 120 0.18 -1.99 -0.05
CA ASN A 120 -0.13 -3.18 -0.85
C ASN A 120 1.02 -4.19 -0.84
N LEU A 121 2.26 -3.72 -1.03
CA LEU A 121 3.44 -4.59 -1.15
C LEU A 121 3.70 -5.42 0.11
N TRP A 122 3.46 -4.85 1.29
CA TRP A 122 3.71 -5.51 2.57
C TRP A 122 2.44 -5.70 3.41
N ASP A 123 1.27 -5.69 2.77
CA ASP A 123 -0.02 -6.03 3.38
C ASP A 123 -0.42 -5.22 4.63
N PHE A 124 -0.15 -3.91 4.62
CA PHE A 124 -0.61 -2.99 5.67
C PHE A 124 -2.05 -2.55 5.45
N GLN A 125 -3.02 -3.43 5.74
CA GLN A 125 -4.43 -3.24 5.38
C GLN A 125 -5.08 -1.95 5.93
N VAL A 126 -4.76 -1.57 7.17
CA VAL A 126 -5.27 -0.32 7.77
C VAL A 126 -4.70 0.89 7.04
N THR A 127 -3.39 0.91 6.85
CA THR A 127 -2.67 1.97 6.13
C THR A 127 -3.13 2.09 4.68
N ARG A 128 -3.37 0.96 4.01
CA ARG A 128 -3.95 0.89 2.66
C ARG A 128 -5.29 1.61 2.59
N ARG A 129 -6.21 1.31 3.53
CA ARG A 129 -7.55 1.94 3.58
C ARG A 129 -7.44 3.45 3.83
N THR A 130 -6.54 3.87 4.70
CA THR A 130 -6.25 5.29 4.96
C THR A 130 -5.77 5.99 3.70
N ALA A 131 -4.80 5.40 2.98
CA ALA A 131 -4.28 5.97 1.75
C ALA A 131 -5.34 6.08 0.64
N ILE A 132 -6.17 5.04 0.47
CA ILE A 132 -7.31 5.07 -0.47
C ILE A 132 -8.28 6.20 -0.11
N THR A 133 -8.56 6.41 1.18
CA THR A 133 -9.47 7.48 1.64
C THR A 133 -8.94 8.86 1.27
N HIS A 134 -7.64 9.09 1.44
CA HIS A 134 -7.01 10.37 1.07
C HIS A 134 -6.83 10.58 -0.43
N LEU A 135 -6.66 9.51 -1.21
CA LEU A 135 -6.54 9.58 -2.66
C LEU A 135 -7.90 9.65 -3.37
N GLN A 136 -8.98 9.22 -2.73
CA GLN A 136 -10.31 9.15 -3.34
C GLN A 136 -10.80 10.49 -3.94
N PRO A 137 -10.62 11.66 -3.28
CA PRO A 137 -10.97 12.95 -3.89
C PRO A 137 -10.10 13.28 -5.11
N VAL A 138 -8.80 12.96 -5.06
CA VAL A 138 -7.88 13.20 -6.18
C VAL A 138 -8.28 12.37 -7.40
N VAL A 139 -8.61 11.09 -7.18
CA VAL A 139 -9.07 10.18 -8.25
C VAL A 139 -10.42 10.61 -8.82
N ALA A 140 -11.29 11.24 -8.02
CA ALA A 140 -12.60 11.71 -8.49
C ALA A 140 -12.49 12.88 -9.48
N GLU A 141 -11.42 13.67 -9.41
CA GLU A 141 -11.14 14.80 -10.32
C GLU A 141 -10.35 14.39 -11.58
N MET A 142 -9.86 13.13 -11.63
CA MET A 142 -9.13 12.61 -12.80
C MET A 142 -10.07 12.34 -13.98
N THR A 143 -9.50 12.32 -15.19
CA THR A 143 -10.21 11.72 -16.33
C THR A 143 -10.49 10.23 -16.05
N PRO A 144 -11.54 9.63 -16.62
CA PRO A 144 -11.83 8.21 -16.36
C PRO A 144 -10.69 7.28 -16.81
N GLN A 145 -9.92 7.67 -17.83
CA GLN A 145 -8.74 6.93 -18.30
C GLN A 145 -7.63 6.94 -17.24
N GLU A 146 -7.29 8.11 -16.71
CA GLU A 146 -6.31 8.25 -15.62
C GLU A 146 -6.76 7.53 -14.36
N ALA A 147 -8.04 7.64 -13.99
CA ALA A 147 -8.62 6.95 -12.84
C ALA A 147 -8.55 5.43 -13.00
N LEU A 148 -8.76 4.89 -14.22
CA LEU A 148 -8.60 3.48 -14.52
C LEU A 148 -7.14 3.04 -14.36
N VAL A 149 -6.18 3.78 -14.93
CA VAL A 149 -4.74 3.51 -14.76
C VAL A 149 -4.35 3.52 -13.28
N MET A 150 -4.85 4.50 -12.53
CA MET A 150 -4.62 4.63 -11.09
C MET A 150 -5.19 3.44 -10.32
N ALA A 151 -6.39 2.98 -10.69
CA ALA A 151 -7.02 1.82 -10.12
C ALA A 151 -6.24 0.53 -10.38
N ARG A 152 -5.76 0.32 -11.61
CA ARG A 152 -4.96 -0.86 -11.99
C ARG A 152 -3.62 -0.86 -11.27
N ARG A 153 -2.94 0.28 -11.19
CA ARG A 153 -1.64 0.42 -10.52
C ARG A 153 -1.69 0.06 -9.04
N HIS A 154 -2.78 0.43 -8.35
CA HIS A 154 -2.91 0.26 -6.90
C HIS A 154 -3.91 -0.82 -6.48
N ASP A 155 -4.41 -1.60 -7.44
CA ASP A 155 -5.37 -2.69 -7.23
C ASP A 155 -6.60 -2.24 -6.41
N VAL A 156 -7.25 -1.15 -6.87
CA VAL A 156 -8.43 -0.58 -6.21
C VAL A 156 -9.67 -0.77 -7.06
N ASP A 157 -10.35 -1.90 -6.85
CA ASP A 157 -11.57 -2.29 -7.59
C ASP A 157 -12.62 -1.20 -7.68
N LYS A 158 -12.85 -0.45 -6.58
CA LYS A 158 -13.84 0.63 -6.57
C LYS A 158 -13.51 1.68 -7.64
N TRP A 159 -12.26 2.12 -7.72
CA TRP A 159 -11.83 3.12 -8.70
C TRP A 159 -11.94 2.57 -10.12
N LEU A 160 -11.60 1.30 -10.32
CA LEU A 160 -11.72 0.63 -11.62
C LEU A 160 -13.18 0.60 -12.06
N VAL A 161 -14.07 0.11 -11.20
CA VAL A 161 -15.51 0.00 -11.51
C VAL A 161 -16.11 1.37 -11.79
N ASP A 162 -15.79 2.38 -10.96
CA ASP A 162 -16.30 3.74 -11.13
C ASP A 162 -15.81 4.35 -12.47
N ALA A 163 -14.52 4.20 -12.79
CA ALA A 163 -13.93 4.69 -14.05
C ALA A 163 -14.52 4.00 -15.29
N VAL A 164 -14.56 2.67 -15.30
CA VAL A 164 -15.10 1.88 -16.40
C VAL A 164 -16.58 2.17 -16.60
N GLU A 165 -17.36 2.38 -15.53
CA GLU A 165 -18.77 2.74 -15.64
C GLU A 165 -18.96 4.07 -16.36
N VAL A 166 -18.14 5.09 -16.05
CA VAL A 166 -18.17 6.37 -16.76
C VAL A 166 -17.79 6.17 -18.23
N MET A 167 -16.73 5.42 -18.53
CA MET A 167 -16.31 5.13 -19.92
C MET A 167 -17.36 4.35 -20.71
N ALA A 168 -18.01 3.36 -20.09
CA ALA A 168 -19.01 2.53 -20.74
C ALA A 168 -20.31 3.28 -21.07
N LYS A 169 -20.64 4.32 -20.29
CA LYS A 169 -21.82 5.19 -20.50
C LYS A 169 -21.62 6.24 -21.61
N ARG A 170 -20.38 6.55 -22.02
CA ARG A 170 -20.10 7.56 -23.06
C ARG A 170 -20.81 7.24 -24.38
N ALA A 171 -21.29 8.27 -25.07
CA ALA A 171 -21.88 8.11 -26.40
C ALA A 171 -20.80 7.75 -27.43
N GLU A 172 -19.64 8.40 -27.32
CA GLU A 172 -18.49 8.22 -28.17
C GLU A 172 -17.94 6.78 -28.04
N PRO A 173 -17.52 6.15 -29.14
CA PRO A 173 -16.84 4.86 -29.11
C PRO A 173 -15.45 5.00 -28.46
N MET A 174 -14.86 3.86 -28.09
CA MET A 174 -13.46 3.82 -27.66
C MET A 174 -12.56 4.34 -28.79
N GLY A 175 -11.78 5.37 -28.50
CA GLY A 175 -10.88 6.02 -29.45
C GLY A 175 -9.42 5.61 -29.25
N MET A 176 -8.55 6.06 -30.16
CA MET A 176 -7.11 5.86 -30.04
C MET A 176 -6.55 6.54 -28.79
N ASP A 177 -7.10 7.69 -28.40
CA ASP A 177 -6.70 8.39 -27.18
C ASP A 177 -6.97 7.57 -25.92
N ASP A 178 -8.07 6.81 -25.88
CA ASP A 178 -8.33 5.90 -24.77
C ASP A 178 -7.27 4.79 -24.74
N VAL A 179 -7.03 4.15 -25.89
CA VAL A 179 -6.04 3.06 -26.04
C VAL A 179 -4.64 3.51 -25.65
N ASN A 180 -4.25 4.74 -26.01
CA ASN A 180 -2.95 5.29 -25.69
C ASN A 180 -2.74 5.47 -24.18
N VAL A 181 -3.81 5.69 -23.41
CA VAL A 181 -3.73 5.91 -21.96
C VAL A 181 -3.91 4.61 -21.17
N ILE A 182 -4.94 3.82 -21.48
CA ILE A 182 -5.28 2.62 -20.69
C ILE A 182 -4.73 1.32 -21.27
N GLY A 183 -4.18 1.36 -22.49
CA GLY A 183 -3.70 0.18 -23.21
C GLY A 183 -4.81 -0.57 -23.94
N VAL A 184 -4.39 -1.41 -24.90
CA VAL A 184 -5.29 -2.17 -25.78
C VAL A 184 -6.18 -3.14 -25.00
N GLU A 185 -5.61 -3.84 -24.01
CA GLU A 185 -6.32 -4.86 -23.23
C GLU A 185 -7.51 -4.26 -22.47
N ASP A 186 -7.28 -3.22 -21.68
CA ASP A 186 -8.34 -2.58 -20.91
C ASP A 186 -9.33 -1.85 -21.84
N ALA A 187 -8.88 -1.29 -22.97
CA ALA A 187 -9.79 -0.72 -23.97
C ALA A 187 -10.75 -1.77 -24.57
N LEU A 188 -10.25 -2.96 -24.89
CA LEU A 188 -11.07 -4.07 -25.37
C LEU A 188 -12.03 -4.58 -24.30
N ARG A 189 -11.60 -4.63 -23.02
CA ARG A 189 -12.50 -4.96 -21.90
C ARG A 189 -13.61 -3.94 -21.73
N VAL A 190 -13.31 -2.64 -21.81
CA VAL A 190 -14.33 -1.58 -21.75
C VAL A 190 -15.30 -1.70 -22.94
N ALA A 191 -14.82 -1.97 -24.15
CA ALA A 191 -15.66 -2.23 -25.31
C ALA A 191 -16.57 -3.45 -25.09
N ASN A 192 -16.03 -4.55 -24.55
CA ASN A 192 -16.81 -5.74 -24.21
C ASN A 192 -17.93 -5.44 -23.20
N VAL A 193 -17.64 -4.66 -22.16
CA VAL A 193 -18.66 -4.19 -21.20
C VAL A 193 -19.77 -3.42 -21.91
N ARG A 194 -19.42 -2.52 -22.84
CA ARG A 194 -20.38 -1.71 -23.61
C ARG A 194 -21.30 -2.56 -24.47
N GLU A 195 -20.74 -3.55 -25.17
CA GLU A 195 -21.51 -4.43 -26.06
C GLU A 195 -22.41 -5.41 -25.29
N GLN A 196 -21.89 -6.00 -24.20
CA GLN A 196 -22.71 -6.89 -23.37
C GLN A 196 -23.88 -6.16 -22.73
N ALA A 197 -23.66 -4.92 -22.24
CA ALA A 197 -24.73 -4.12 -21.67
C ALA A 197 -25.80 -3.75 -22.72
N MET A 198 -25.39 -3.51 -23.98
CA MET A 198 -26.31 -3.28 -25.10
C MET A 198 -27.08 -4.54 -25.52
N ASN A 199 -26.44 -5.71 -25.50
CA ASN A 199 -27.11 -6.97 -25.82
C ASN A 199 -28.20 -7.33 -24.80
N ILE A 200 -28.00 -7.00 -23.52
CA ILE A 200 -29.04 -7.14 -22.48
C ILE A 200 -30.28 -6.30 -22.81
N LEU A 201 -30.13 -5.09 -23.39
CA LEU A 201 -31.28 -4.30 -23.84
C LEU A 201 -31.98 -4.94 -25.03
N LYS A 202 -31.21 -5.42 -26.02
CA LYS A 202 -31.78 -6.09 -27.20
C LYS A 202 -32.54 -7.37 -26.84
N SER A 203 -32.09 -8.12 -25.83
CA SER A 203 -32.78 -9.34 -25.38
C SER A 203 -33.99 -9.05 -24.48
N SER A 204 -34.01 -7.91 -23.79
CA SER A 204 -35.11 -7.52 -22.88
C SER A 204 -36.20 -6.70 -23.58
N SER A 205 -35.89 -6.06 -24.70
CA SER A 205 -36.86 -5.34 -25.53
C SER A 205 -37.55 -6.30 -26.51
N ILE A 206 -38.87 -6.42 -26.40
CA ILE A 206 -39.72 -7.23 -27.30
C ILE A 206 -39.82 -6.56 -28.70
N VAL A 207 -39.35 -5.32 -28.85
CA VAL A 207 -39.50 -4.54 -30.08
C VAL A 207 -38.22 -4.55 -30.89
N SER A 208 -38.30 -5.16 -32.07
CA SER A 208 -37.24 -5.17 -33.07
C SER A 208 -37.03 -3.76 -33.63
N GLY A 209 -35.88 -3.18 -33.33
CA GLY A 209 -35.31 -2.08 -34.10
C GLY A 209 -35.24 -0.78 -33.31
N TRP A 210 -34.00 -0.39 -33.00
CA TRP A 210 -33.59 0.88 -32.38
C TRP A 210 -33.73 0.94 -30.86
N VAL A 211 -32.63 0.61 -30.18
CA VAL A 211 -32.40 1.01 -28.79
C VAL A 211 -31.98 2.48 -28.81
N ASP A 212 -32.75 3.36 -28.18
CA ASP A 212 -32.34 4.76 -28.01
C ASP A 212 -31.08 4.79 -27.14
N TRP A 213 -30.02 5.41 -27.67
CA TRP A 213 -28.76 5.57 -26.96
C TRP A 213 -28.92 6.35 -25.65
N LYS A 214 -30.00 7.13 -25.49
CA LYS A 214 -30.35 7.83 -24.24
C LYS A 214 -30.77 6.89 -23.11
N GLU A 215 -31.22 5.67 -23.42
CA GLU A 215 -31.59 4.66 -22.41
C GLU A 215 -30.36 4.00 -21.75
N ARG A 216 -29.12 4.24 -22.25
CA ARG A 216 -27.88 3.76 -21.61
C ARG A 216 -27.73 4.20 -20.16
N SER A 217 -28.26 5.35 -19.78
CA SER A 217 -28.20 5.83 -18.40
C SER A 217 -28.96 4.90 -17.43
N ALA A 218 -29.98 4.19 -17.91
CA ALA A 218 -30.76 3.23 -17.13
C ALA A 218 -30.11 1.85 -17.02
N LEU A 219 -29.05 1.58 -17.80
CA LEU A 219 -28.34 0.31 -17.77
C LEU A 219 -27.51 0.14 -16.50
N LYS A 220 -27.61 -1.05 -15.90
CA LYS A 220 -26.78 -1.47 -14.78
C LYS A 220 -25.47 -2.07 -15.30
N PHE A 221 -24.44 -1.24 -15.48
CA PHE A 221 -23.13 -1.69 -15.97
C PHE A 221 -22.29 -2.44 -14.92
N ARG A 222 -22.43 -2.11 -13.63
CA ARG A 222 -21.56 -2.63 -12.56
C ARG A 222 -21.45 -4.17 -12.51
N PRO A 223 -22.52 -4.97 -12.66
CA PRO A 223 -22.41 -6.43 -12.71
C PRO A 223 -21.55 -6.92 -13.88
N THR A 224 -21.76 -6.38 -15.08
CA THR A 224 -20.98 -6.72 -16.28
C THR A 224 -19.52 -6.31 -16.13
N ILE A 225 -19.26 -5.12 -15.58
CA ILE A 225 -17.88 -4.67 -15.29
C ILE A 225 -17.18 -5.67 -14.37
N LYS A 226 -17.83 -6.04 -13.26
CA LYS A 226 -17.25 -7.01 -12.32
C LYS A 226 -16.95 -8.36 -12.98
N ALA A 227 -17.85 -8.85 -13.83
CA ALA A 227 -17.63 -10.11 -14.56
C ALA A 227 -16.46 -10.01 -15.55
N VAL A 228 -16.40 -8.96 -16.37
CA VAL A 228 -15.36 -8.78 -17.40
C VAL A 228 -13.96 -8.55 -16.78
N PHE A 229 -13.91 -7.86 -15.63
CA PHE A 229 -12.66 -7.56 -14.94
C PHE A 229 -12.30 -8.54 -13.82
N GLY A 230 -13.11 -9.58 -13.60
CA GLY A 230 -12.82 -10.61 -12.58
C GLY A 230 -12.97 -10.13 -11.12
N ILE A 231 -13.78 -9.10 -10.87
CA ILE A 231 -13.95 -8.49 -9.55
C ILE A 231 -15.06 -9.20 -8.76
N GLY A 232 -14.70 -9.86 -7.67
CA GLY A 232 -15.65 -10.46 -6.74
C GLY A 232 -16.18 -11.85 -7.12
N GLY A 233 -15.47 -12.59 -7.97
CA GLY A 233 -15.68 -14.03 -8.16
C GLY A 233 -14.81 -14.85 -7.19
N ASN A 234 -15.39 -15.85 -6.52
CA ASN A 234 -14.66 -16.78 -5.65
C ASN A 234 -13.39 -17.33 -6.35
N GLY A 235 -12.31 -17.45 -5.58
CA GLY A 235 -10.95 -17.72 -6.03
C GLY A 235 -10.81 -18.78 -7.12
N SER A 236 -10.21 -18.38 -8.22
CA SER A 236 -9.36 -19.23 -9.06
C SER A 236 -8.42 -18.31 -9.85
N SER A 237 -7.30 -17.97 -9.23
CA SER A 237 -6.16 -17.36 -9.90
C SER A 237 -5.53 -18.39 -10.84
N THR A 238 -5.98 -18.45 -12.09
CA THR A 238 -5.16 -19.06 -13.14
C THR A 238 -4.09 -18.06 -13.53
N SER A 239 -2.91 -18.19 -12.93
CA SER A 239 -1.69 -17.55 -13.42
C SER A 239 -1.36 -18.10 -14.81
N PRO A 240 -1.06 -17.27 -15.82
CA PRO A 240 -0.48 -17.74 -17.06
C PRO A 240 0.93 -18.26 -16.75
N SER A 241 1.17 -19.53 -17.02
CA SER A 241 2.50 -20.13 -16.98
C SER A 241 3.38 -19.46 -18.04
N ASN A 242 4.52 -18.93 -17.61
CA ASN A 242 5.62 -18.56 -18.50
C ASN A 242 6.06 -19.80 -19.27
N VAL A 243 5.87 -19.78 -20.58
CA VAL A 243 6.59 -20.67 -21.50
C VAL A 243 7.92 -19.99 -21.77
N ALA A 244 8.98 -20.60 -21.25
CA ALA A 244 10.34 -20.31 -21.64
C ALA A 244 10.61 -20.96 -23.01
N GLU A 245 11.08 -20.14 -23.95
CA GLU A 245 12.08 -20.51 -24.96
C GLU A 245 13.25 -19.53 -24.83
#